data_AF-A0A948RJ43-F1
#
_entry.id   AF-A0A948RJ43-F1
#
_cell.length_a   1.000
_cell.length_b   1.000
_cell.length_c   1.000
_cell.angle_alpha   90.00
_cell.angle_beta   90.00
_cell.angle_gamma   90.00
#
_symmetry.space_group_name_H-M   'P 1'
#
loop_
_entity.id
_entity.type
_entity.pdbx_description
1 polymer ?
#
loop_
_entity_poly.entity_id
_entity_poly.type
_entity_poly.pdbx_seq_one_letter_code
_entity_poly.pdbx_strand_id
1 'polypeptide(L)'
;MTTKARYRVGAAHSLFAFTAVIIFSLLACNLPASSTDSDPTKVAMQVQLTLQALQNATLAAQAAQAGQATQEVQPLPTYTLLPTYTPPQINTLAAPPAIPATPTQSLDERMKSAKILVFEDLCLSNLGPWVKDTLDMMGLNYKYDCDALGHFMGDLNSSTPWDLIIVAAERRDVVQGEFWDVIAPKVINDKTALIVEMWYLSDTANGRIMSLTAPCGIAFQAVRKDVDSIYTLDPKHPVFSTPNSGFSLIHYSPFWFDKGGDYIRLTSGSNAILLAGGHIKEKSSYGLIATCFDGRVIFQTFSNHDYRRSDIQMLWQNYITNTLQKHFEAVP
;
A
#
# COMPACT_ATOMS: atom_id res chain seq x y z
N MET A 1 -64.47 -34.37 -35.24
CA MET A 1 -64.22 -35.36 -34.17
C MET A 1 -62.73 -35.63 -34.12
N THR A 2 -62.02 -35.08 -33.14
CA THR A 2 -60.58 -35.29 -32.94
C THR A 2 -60.30 -35.38 -31.44
N THR A 3 -59.83 -36.55 -31.03
CA THR A 3 -59.70 -36.99 -29.64
C THR A 3 -58.38 -36.50 -29.05
N LYS A 4 -58.43 -35.84 -27.88
CA LYS A 4 -57.25 -35.47 -27.06
C LYS A 4 -56.82 -36.65 -26.19
N ALA A 5 -55.56 -37.07 -26.28
CA ALA A 5 -54.92 -37.96 -25.31
C ALA A 5 -54.18 -37.12 -24.23
N ARG A 6 -54.46 -37.38 -22.95
CA ARG A 6 -53.73 -36.85 -21.80
C ARG A 6 -52.76 -37.92 -21.29
N TYR A 7 -51.47 -37.61 -21.22
CA TYR A 7 -50.49 -38.40 -20.47
C TYR A 7 -50.45 -37.95 -19.01
N ARG A 8 -50.61 -38.91 -18.08
CA ARG A 8 -50.34 -38.78 -16.64
C ARG A 8 -48.92 -39.29 -16.39
N VAL A 9 -48.04 -38.46 -15.85
CA VAL A 9 -46.80 -38.89 -15.19
C VAL A 9 -46.82 -38.32 -13.78
N GLY A 10 -46.93 -39.18 -12.79
CA GLY A 10 -46.93 -38.80 -11.39
C GLY A 10 -46.61 -40.00 -10.51
N ALA A 11 -45.83 -39.74 -9.46
CA ALA A 11 -45.57 -40.58 -8.28
C ALA A 11 -44.29 -41.44 -8.19
N ALA A 12 -43.30 -41.32 -9.10
CA ALA A 12 -42.02 -42.03 -8.94
C ALA A 12 -40.82 -41.16 -8.49
N HIS A 13 -40.88 -39.83 -8.64
CA HIS A 13 -39.71 -38.96 -8.42
C HIS A 13 -39.61 -38.34 -7.00
N SER A 14 -40.66 -38.42 -6.18
CA SER A 14 -40.65 -37.81 -4.84
C SER A 14 -40.01 -38.67 -3.75
N LEU A 15 -39.78 -39.96 -3.99
CA LEU A 15 -39.23 -40.87 -2.97
C LEU A 15 -37.69 -40.85 -2.93
N PHE A 16 -37.03 -40.53 -4.05
CA PHE A 16 -35.57 -40.46 -4.12
C PHE A 16 -34.99 -39.19 -3.45
N ALA A 17 -35.70 -38.07 -3.52
CA ALA A 17 -35.24 -36.81 -2.93
C ALA A 17 -35.23 -36.85 -1.39
N PHE A 18 -36.18 -37.55 -0.76
CA PHE A 18 -36.27 -37.63 0.70
C PHE A 18 -35.18 -38.51 1.32
N THR A 19 -34.70 -39.53 0.60
CA THR A 19 -33.69 -40.46 1.11
C THR A 19 -32.29 -39.86 1.09
N ALA A 20 -31.98 -38.99 0.13
CA ALA A 20 -30.68 -38.31 0.03
C ALA A 20 -30.46 -37.26 1.14
N VAL A 21 -31.51 -36.57 1.59
CA VAL A 21 -31.41 -35.54 2.65
C VAL A 21 -31.12 -36.13 4.03
N ILE A 22 -31.59 -37.35 4.31
CA ILE A 22 -31.36 -38.05 5.59
C ILE A 22 -29.93 -38.59 5.69
N ILE A 23 -29.33 -39.01 4.56
CA ILE A 23 -27.94 -39.51 4.55
C ILE A 23 -26.94 -38.37 4.78
N PHE A 24 -27.19 -37.16 4.26
CA PHE A 24 -26.31 -36.00 4.49
C PHE A 24 -26.36 -35.44 5.91
N SER A 25 -27.49 -35.60 6.63
CA SER A 25 -27.62 -35.11 8.01
C SER A 25 -26.97 -36.02 9.04
N LEU A 26 -26.63 -37.27 8.70
CA LEU A 26 -25.93 -38.22 9.58
C LEU A 26 -24.39 -38.17 9.44
N LEU A 27 -23.83 -37.56 8.39
CA LEU A 27 -22.38 -37.37 8.24
C LEU A 27 -21.83 -36.10 8.91
N ALA A 28 -22.69 -35.16 9.35
CA ALA A 28 -22.26 -33.88 9.92
C ALA A 28 -21.81 -33.96 11.40
N CYS A 29 -21.94 -35.11 12.08
CA CYS A 29 -21.67 -35.23 13.51
C CYS A 29 -20.38 -35.97 13.90
N ASN A 30 -19.47 -36.28 12.96
CA ASN A 30 -18.20 -36.98 13.25
C ASN A 30 -16.95 -36.24 12.74
N LEU A 31 -16.89 -34.92 12.93
CA LEU A 31 -15.63 -34.18 12.81
C LEU A 31 -14.92 -34.11 14.18
N PRO A 32 -13.66 -34.56 14.29
CA PRO A 32 -12.89 -34.42 15.52
C PRO A 32 -12.62 -32.93 15.77
N ALA A 33 -13.03 -32.45 16.94
CA ALA A 33 -12.76 -31.10 17.41
C ALA A 33 -11.25 -30.92 17.64
N SER A 34 -10.59 -30.23 16.72
CA SER A 34 -9.25 -29.67 16.94
C SER A 34 -9.39 -28.47 17.88
N SER A 35 -8.94 -28.65 19.12
CA SER A 35 -8.78 -27.59 20.12
C SER A 35 -7.70 -26.61 19.67
N THR A 36 -8.10 -25.43 19.18
CA THR A 36 -7.23 -24.25 19.14
C THR A 36 -7.26 -23.60 20.52
N ASP A 37 -6.22 -23.87 21.29
CA ASP A 37 -5.94 -23.22 22.57
C ASP A 37 -5.51 -21.77 22.30
N SER A 38 -6.48 -20.87 22.16
CA SER A 38 -6.23 -19.43 22.16
C SER A 38 -6.12 -18.98 23.61
N ASP A 39 -4.89 -18.99 24.14
CA ASP A 39 -4.58 -18.54 25.50
C ASP A 39 -5.07 -17.08 25.71
N PRO A 40 -6.18 -16.87 26.43
CA PRO A 40 -6.78 -15.55 26.61
C PRO A 40 -5.84 -14.60 27.36
N THR A 41 -4.85 -15.14 28.07
CA THR A 41 -3.81 -14.40 28.77
C THR A 41 -2.88 -13.68 27.81
N LYS A 42 -2.56 -14.28 26.65
CA LYS A 42 -1.71 -13.65 25.62
C LYS A 42 -2.41 -12.49 24.92
N VAL A 43 -3.70 -12.65 24.66
CA VAL A 43 -4.53 -11.58 24.06
C VAL A 43 -4.68 -10.41 25.04
N ALA A 44 -4.96 -10.69 26.32
CA ALA A 44 -5.04 -9.66 27.34
C ALA A 44 -3.69 -8.92 27.52
N MET A 45 -2.58 -9.65 27.47
CA MET A 45 -1.24 -9.06 27.59
C MET A 45 -0.89 -8.17 26.38
N GLN A 46 -1.25 -8.56 25.16
CA GLN A 46 -1.06 -7.71 23.97
C GLN A 46 -1.89 -6.42 24.06
N VAL A 47 -3.16 -6.51 24.46
CA VAL A 47 -4.01 -5.31 24.64
C VAL A 47 -3.42 -4.38 25.70
N GLN A 48 -2.91 -4.92 26.81
CA GLN A 48 -2.30 -4.11 27.86
C GLN A 48 -0.99 -3.45 27.43
N LEU A 49 -0.15 -4.15 26.67
CA LEU A 49 1.07 -3.58 26.08
C LEU A 49 0.75 -2.46 25.09
N THR A 50 -0.29 -2.61 24.27
CA THR A 50 -0.75 -1.57 23.34
C THR A 50 -1.27 -0.34 24.07
N LEU A 51 -2.06 -0.52 25.14
CA LEU A 51 -2.56 0.59 25.96
C LEU A 51 -1.42 1.36 26.64
N GLN A 52 -0.39 0.65 27.12
CA GLN A 52 0.78 1.27 27.73
C GLN A 52 1.64 2.04 26.71
N ALA A 53 1.79 1.50 25.50
CA ALA A 53 2.47 2.18 24.40
C ALA A 53 1.74 3.48 23.98
N LEU A 54 0.41 3.47 23.94
CA LEU A 54 -0.39 4.65 23.64
C LEU A 54 -0.22 5.73 24.72
N GLN A 55 -0.20 5.33 25.99
CA GLN A 55 -0.01 6.25 27.11
C GLN A 55 1.38 6.90 27.09
N ASN A 56 2.43 6.14 26.78
CA ASN A 56 3.78 6.66 26.64
C ASN A 56 3.92 7.63 25.45
N ALA A 57 3.23 7.36 24.34
CA ALA A 57 3.20 8.27 23.19
C ALA A 57 2.52 9.61 23.53
N THR A 58 1.43 9.60 24.32
CA THR A 58 0.78 10.85 24.77
C THR A 58 1.65 11.69 25.72
N LEU A 59 2.42 11.04 26.60
CA LEU A 59 3.35 11.73 27.51
C LEU A 59 4.54 12.35 26.75
N ALA A 60 5.07 11.66 25.74
CA ALA A 60 6.13 12.18 24.89
C ALA A 60 5.66 13.40 24.06
N ALA A 61 4.42 13.39 23.58
CA ALA A 61 3.84 14.52 22.85
C ALA A 61 3.65 15.77 23.73
N GLN A 62 3.33 15.60 25.02
CA GLN A 62 3.22 16.72 25.97
C GLN A 62 4.59 17.30 26.34
N ALA A 63 5.64 16.48 26.42
CA ALA A 63 7.00 16.95 26.69
C ALA A 63 7.60 17.78 25.54
N ALA A 64 7.20 17.51 24.28
CA ALA A 64 7.67 18.24 23.10
C ALA A 64 7.11 19.68 23.00
N GLN A 65 6.04 20.02 23.72
CA GLN A 65 5.43 21.36 23.69
C GLN A 65 6.00 22.35 24.71
N ALA A 66 6.88 21.91 25.62
CA ALA A 66 7.43 22.75 26.69
C ALA A 66 8.79 23.41 26.36
N GLY A 67 9.31 23.26 25.14
CA GLY A 67 10.67 23.67 24.75
C GLY A 67 10.74 24.61 23.56
N GLN A 68 10.12 25.79 23.62
CA GLN A 68 10.41 26.89 22.68
C GLN A 68 10.72 28.17 23.46
N ALA A 69 12.01 28.40 23.70
CA ALA A 69 12.53 29.69 24.12
C ALA A 69 13.22 30.36 22.92
N THR A 70 12.85 31.63 22.74
CA THR A 70 13.27 32.64 21.76
C THR A 70 14.79 32.77 21.57
N GLN A 71 15.25 32.82 20.32
CA GLN A 71 16.56 33.40 19.96
C GLN A 71 16.38 34.63 19.06
N GLU A 72 17.08 35.67 19.48
CA GLU A 72 17.06 37.07 19.07
C GLU A 72 17.99 37.29 17.85
N VAL A 73 17.56 38.12 16.91
CA VAL A 73 18.27 38.45 15.66
C VAL A 73 19.29 39.57 15.94
N GLN A 74 20.59 39.35 15.69
CA GLN A 74 21.59 40.42 15.65
C GLN A 74 22.00 40.79 14.20
N PRO A 75 22.26 42.09 13.92
CA PRO A 75 22.54 42.60 12.57
C PRO A 75 23.99 42.46 12.11
N LEU A 76 24.15 42.39 10.79
CA LEU A 76 25.40 42.18 10.03
C LEU A 76 26.27 43.45 9.95
N PRO A 77 27.59 43.41 10.22
CA PRO A 77 28.48 44.54 9.97
C PRO A 77 29.12 44.52 8.57
N THR A 78 29.32 45.73 8.05
CA THR A 78 29.89 46.13 6.76
C THR A 78 31.38 45.81 6.61
N TYR A 79 31.79 45.42 5.40
CA TYR A 79 33.17 45.10 5.01
C TYR A 79 34.08 46.34 4.90
N THR A 80 35.29 46.23 5.47
CA THR A 80 36.44 47.10 5.19
C THR A 80 37.62 46.24 4.71
N LEU A 81 38.23 46.59 3.59
CA LEU A 81 39.39 45.90 3.02
C LEU A 81 40.67 46.26 3.79
N LEU A 82 41.47 45.26 4.14
CA LEU A 82 42.83 45.40 4.68
C LEU A 82 43.76 44.32 4.07
N PRO A 83 45.09 44.57 4.04
CA PRO A 83 45.99 44.12 2.99
C PRO A 83 46.52 42.68 3.14
N THR A 84 46.97 42.15 2.01
CA THR A 84 47.61 40.85 1.79
C THR A 84 48.72 40.55 2.81
N TYR A 85 48.54 39.48 3.58
CA TYR A 85 49.57 38.84 4.40
C TYR A 85 49.89 37.48 3.80
N THR A 86 51.16 37.25 3.45
CA THR A 86 51.64 35.97 2.92
C THR A 86 52.09 35.08 4.09
N PRO A 87 51.42 33.95 4.38
CA PRO A 87 51.90 33.03 5.41
C PRO A 87 53.08 32.16 4.92
N PRO A 88 54.00 31.76 5.81
CA PRO A 88 55.13 30.88 5.48
C PRO A 88 54.65 29.45 5.18
N GLN A 89 55.39 28.76 4.31
CA GLN A 89 55.05 27.41 3.83
C GLN A 89 55.06 26.38 4.96
N ILE A 90 53.91 25.75 5.18
CA ILE A 90 53.76 24.55 5.99
C ILE A 90 54.12 23.36 5.10
N ASN A 91 55.08 22.54 5.52
CA ASN A 91 55.32 21.23 4.94
C ASN A 91 54.07 20.36 5.11
N THR A 92 53.29 20.20 4.04
CA THR A 92 52.15 19.29 3.96
C THR A 92 52.61 17.85 4.12
N LEU A 93 52.27 17.22 5.25
CA LEU A 93 52.16 15.77 5.35
C LEU A 93 51.20 15.27 4.27
N ALA A 94 51.59 14.21 3.57
CA ALA A 94 50.81 13.61 2.50
C ALA A 94 49.40 13.25 3.00
N ALA A 95 48.38 13.71 2.26
CA ALA A 95 47.01 13.31 2.49
C ALA A 95 46.88 11.78 2.37
N PRO A 96 46.08 11.12 3.24
CA PRO A 96 45.73 9.72 3.06
C PRO A 96 45.17 9.50 1.65
N PRO A 97 45.52 8.40 0.96
CA PRO A 97 45.00 8.12 -0.37
C PRO A 97 43.47 8.14 -0.32
N ALA A 98 42.88 8.96 -1.19
CA ALA A 98 41.44 9.03 -1.37
C ALA A 98 40.94 7.61 -1.70
N ILE A 99 40.02 7.11 -0.86
CA ILE A 99 39.27 5.90 -1.19
C ILE A 99 38.51 6.23 -2.48
N PRO A 100 38.67 5.45 -3.57
CA PRO A 100 37.91 5.67 -4.79
C PRO A 100 36.42 5.64 -4.45
N ALA A 101 35.69 6.70 -4.82
CA ALA A 101 34.24 6.66 -4.74
C ALA A 101 33.75 5.50 -5.62
N THR A 102 33.12 4.50 -5.01
CA THR A 102 32.37 3.47 -5.74
C THR A 102 31.36 4.21 -6.62
N PRO A 103 31.26 3.92 -7.93
CA PRO A 103 30.26 4.56 -8.77
C PRO A 103 28.88 4.33 -8.19
N THR A 104 28.19 5.41 -7.77
CA THR A 104 26.76 5.32 -7.45
C THR A 104 26.03 4.96 -8.73
N GLN A 105 25.46 3.76 -8.79
CA GLN A 105 24.60 3.34 -9.91
C GLN A 105 23.49 4.37 -10.12
N SER A 106 23.13 4.62 -11.38
CA SER A 106 22.00 5.48 -11.71
C SER A 106 20.69 4.87 -11.17
N LEU A 107 19.68 5.71 -10.91
CA LEU A 107 18.37 5.23 -10.43
C LEU A 107 17.79 4.16 -11.36
N ASP A 108 17.90 4.37 -12.67
CA ASP A 108 17.41 3.42 -13.67
C ASP A 108 18.10 2.05 -13.54
N GLU A 109 19.42 2.01 -13.38
CA GLU A 109 20.16 0.76 -13.17
C GLU A 109 19.72 0.05 -11.89
N ARG A 110 19.57 0.79 -10.79
CA ARG A 110 19.09 0.23 -9.52
C ARG A 110 17.68 -0.33 -9.68
N MET A 111 16.77 0.37 -10.35
CA MET A 111 15.42 -0.09 -10.65
C MET A 111 15.42 -1.37 -11.51
N LYS A 112 16.28 -1.45 -12.53
CA LYS A 112 16.40 -2.68 -13.36
C LYS A 112 16.87 -3.89 -12.56
N SER A 113 17.70 -3.66 -11.54
CA SER A 113 18.18 -4.72 -10.64
C SER A 113 17.27 -5.01 -9.44
N ALA A 114 16.21 -4.21 -9.26
CA ALA A 114 15.32 -4.32 -8.11
C ALA A 114 14.59 -5.67 -8.09
N LYS A 115 14.46 -6.23 -6.90
CA LYS A 115 13.62 -7.39 -6.60
C LYS A 115 12.21 -6.90 -6.29
N ILE A 116 11.33 -7.03 -7.27
CA ILE A 116 9.94 -6.60 -7.17
C ILE A 116 9.04 -7.84 -7.05
N LEU A 117 8.20 -7.91 -6.03
CA LEU A 117 7.17 -8.93 -5.86
C LEU A 117 5.80 -8.33 -6.17
N VAL A 118 5.00 -9.02 -6.99
CA VAL A 118 3.74 -8.48 -7.52
C VAL A 118 2.62 -9.49 -7.39
N PHE A 119 1.58 -9.08 -6.66
CA PHE A 119 0.26 -9.71 -6.65
C PHE A 119 -0.75 -8.85 -7.39
N GLU A 120 -1.52 -9.45 -8.31
CA GLU A 120 -2.56 -8.77 -9.08
C GLU A 120 -3.70 -9.74 -9.41
N ASP A 121 -4.87 -9.55 -8.81
CA ASP A 121 -5.94 -10.56 -8.81
C ASP A 121 -6.88 -10.53 -10.03
N LEU A 122 -6.67 -9.59 -10.95
CA LEU A 122 -7.39 -9.49 -12.22
C LEU A 122 -6.61 -10.06 -13.42
N CYS A 123 -5.49 -10.72 -13.17
CA CYS A 123 -4.60 -11.31 -14.18
C CYS A 123 -5.25 -12.33 -15.13
N LEU A 124 -6.28 -13.06 -14.67
CA LEU A 124 -7.05 -14.02 -15.46
C LEU A 124 -8.41 -13.48 -15.92
N SER A 125 -8.69 -12.21 -15.64
CA SER A 125 -9.94 -11.56 -16.05
C SER A 125 -9.83 -11.00 -17.47
N ASN A 126 -10.97 -10.66 -18.06
CA ASN A 126 -11.03 -9.94 -19.34
C ASN A 126 -10.56 -8.48 -19.25
N LEU A 127 -10.32 -7.97 -18.04
CA LEU A 127 -9.79 -6.62 -17.82
C LEU A 127 -8.26 -6.55 -18.00
N GLY A 128 -7.59 -7.68 -17.72
CA GLY A 128 -6.15 -7.85 -17.86
C GLY A 128 -5.31 -7.21 -16.75
N PRO A 129 -4.01 -7.55 -16.69
CA PRO A 129 -3.12 -7.12 -15.60
C PRO A 129 -2.41 -5.79 -15.90
N TRP A 130 -3.04 -4.66 -15.55
CA TRP A 130 -2.52 -3.33 -15.89
C TRP A 130 -1.22 -3.00 -15.15
N VAL A 131 -1.01 -3.54 -13.95
CA VAL A 131 0.22 -3.35 -13.18
C VAL A 131 1.36 -4.15 -13.80
N LYS A 132 1.12 -5.42 -14.15
CA LYS A 132 2.09 -6.24 -14.88
C LYS A 132 2.51 -5.57 -16.19
N ASP A 133 1.54 -5.14 -16.99
CA ASP A 133 1.81 -4.50 -18.28
C ASP A 133 2.59 -3.18 -18.08
N THR A 134 2.40 -2.50 -16.96
CA THR A 134 3.19 -1.31 -16.60
C THR A 134 4.65 -1.65 -16.31
N LEU A 135 4.90 -2.70 -15.52
CA LEU A 135 6.26 -3.17 -15.23
C LEU A 135 6.98 -3.64 -16.49
N ASP A 136 6.28 -4.31 -17.40
CA ASP A 136 6.80 -4.73 -18.70
C ASP A 136 7.18 -3.53 -19.58
N MET A 137 6.33 -2.50 -19.64
CA MET A 137 6.64 -1.26 -20.37
C MET A 137 7.85 -0.53 -19.78
N MET A 138 8.00 -0.54 -18.45
CA MET A 138 9.18 -0.02 -17.78
C MET A 138 10.42 -0.92 -17.95
N GLY A 139 10.25 -2.15 -18.47
CA GLY A 139 11.28 -3.16 -18.65
C GLY A 139 11.95 -3.58 -17.35
N LEU A 140 11.20 -3.62 -16.24
CA LEU A 140 11.71 -4.00 -14.92
C LEU A 140 11.66 -5.52 -14.75
N ASN A 141 12.54 -6.04 -13.89
CA ASN A 141 12.48 -7.44 -13.47
C ASN A 141 11.54 -7.57 -12.27
N TYR A 142 10.67 -8.57 -12.29
CA TYR A 142 9.71 -8.80 -11.21
C TYR A 142 9.34 -10.28 -11.10
N LYS A 143 8.95 -10.69 -9.90
CA LYS A 143 8.26 -11.95 -9.63
C LYS A 143 6.75 -11.67 -9.62
N TYR A 144 6.03 -12.34 -10.51
CA TYR A 144 4.58 -12.16 -10.67
C TYR A 144 3.83 -13.39 -10.18
N ASP A 145 2.93 -13.18 -9.22
CA ASP A 145 2.12 -14.25 -8.64
C ASP A 145 0.66 -14.23 -9.09
N CYS A 146 0.25 -13.25 -9.90
CA CYS A 146 -1.13 -13.20 -10.43
C CYS A 146 -2.11 -13.24 -9.23
N ASP A 147 -3.11 -14.12 -9.27
CA ASP A 147 -4.08 -14.36 -8.19
C ASP A 147 -3.71 -15.55 -7.28
N ALA A 148 -2.50 -16.10 -7.41
CA ALA A 148 -2.05 -17.27 -6.67
C ALA A 148 -1.60 -16.92 -5.24
N LEU A 149 -2.56 -16.76 -4.33
CA LEU A 149 -2.34 -16.39 -2.92
C LEU A 149 -1.29 -17.24 -2.19
N GLY A 150 -1.25 -18.55 -2.46
CA GLY A 150 -0.27 -19.45 -1.85
C GLY A 150 1.17 -19.18 -2.33
N HIS A 151 1.35 -18.85 -3.61
CA HIS A 151 2.66 -18.45 -4.14
C HIS A 151 3.08 -17.10 -3.57
N PHE A 152 2.15 -16.14 -3.54
CA PHE A 152 2.42 -14.82 -2.98
C PHE A 152 2.82 -14.87 -1.51
N MET A 153 2.08 -15.64 -0.69
CA MET A 153 2.45 -15.85 0.71
C MET A 153 3.80 -16.60 0.84
N GLY A 154 4.08 -17.56 -0.04
CA GLY A 154 5.37 -18.26 -0.09
C GLY A 154 6.53 -17.31 -0.38
N ASP A 155 6.37 -16.45 -1.38
CA ASP A 155 7.38 -15.47 -1.79
C ASP A 155 7.57 -14.36 -0.73
N LEU A 156 6.50 -13.94 -0.05
CA LEU A 156 6.57 -13.06 1.12
C LEU A 156 7.35 -13.70 2.29
N ASN A 157 7.16 -14.99 2.55
CA ASN A 157 7.88 -15.72 3.60
C ASN A 157 9.28 -16.18 3.18
N SER A 158 9.67 -16.00 1.91
CA SER A 158 11.01 -16.33 1.45
C SER A 158 12.07 -15.45 2.11
N SER A 159 13.33 -15.88 2.05
CA SER A 159 14.48 -15.09 2.49
C SER A 159 14.87 -13.98 1.49
N THR A 160 14.07 -13.74 0.46
CA THR A 160 14.34 -12.72 -0.55
C THR A 160 14.16 -11.33 0.06
N PRO A 161 15.19 -10.47 0.05
CA PRO A 161 15.03 -9.08 0.42
C PRO A 161 14.36 -8.35 -0.74
N TRP A 162 13.03 -8.23 -0.69
CA TRP A 162 12.26 -7.50 -1.69
C TRP A 162 12.47 -5.99 -1.54
N ASP A 163 12.80 -5.33 -2.64
CA ASP A 163 12.96 -3.88 -2.71
C ASP A 163 11.59 -3.19 -2.79
N LEU A 164 10.67 -3.79 -3.55
CA LEU A 164 9.29 -3.34 -3.70
C LEU A 164 8.32 -4.53 -3.66
N ILE A 165 7.27 -4.39 -2.87
CA ILE A 165 6.10 -5.27 -2.90
C ILE A 165 4.93 -4.48 -3.50
N ILE A 166 4.21 -5.08 -4.44
CA ILE A 166 3.00 -4.52 -5.01
C ILE A 166 1.82 -5.45 -4.71
N VAL A 167 0.79 -4.89 -4.10
CA VAL A 167 -0.50 -5.54 -3.87
C VAL A 167 -1.55 -4.80 -4.68
N ALA A 168 -1.94 -5.33 -5.83
CA ALA A 168 -3.03 -4.83 -6.65
C ALA A 168 -4.25 -5.74 -6.51
N ALA A 169 -5.04 -5.49 -5.47
CA ALA A 169 -6.17 -6.34 -5.10
C ALA A 169 -7.49 -5.62 -5.39
N GLU A 170 -8.19 -6.08 -6.43
CA GLU A 170 -9.50 -5.57 -6.79
C GLU A 170 -10.66 -6.50 -6.41
N ARG A 171 -10.39 -7.79 -6.20
CA ARG A 171 -11.34 -8.73 -5.60
C ARG A 171 -11.27 -8.60 -4.08
N ARG A 172 -12.42 -8.44 -3.43
CA ARG A 172 -12.51 -7.99 -2.03
C ARG A 172 -12.21 -9.06 -0.98
N ASP A 173 -11.92 -10.26 -1.43
CA ASP A 173 -11.78 -11.46 -0.60
C ASP A 173 -10.39 -12.10 -0.65
N VAL A 174 -9.46 -11.58 -1.46
CA VAL A 174 -8.21 -12.29 -1.73
C VAL A 174 -7.07 -11.95 -0.77
N VAL A 175 -6.74 -10.66 -0.59
CA VAL A 175 -5.65 -10.26 0.32
C VAL A 175 -6.23 -9.74 1.62
N GLN A 176 -6.07 -10.53 2.69
CA GLN A 176 -6.62 -10.25 4.02
C GLN A 176 -5.66 -10.63 5.14
N GLY A 177 -5.91 -10.09 6.34
CA GLY A 177 -5.37 -10.63 7.59
C GLY A 177 -3.87 -10.91 7.59
N GLU A 178 -3.53 -12.19 7.46
CA GLU A 178 -2.18 -12.79 7.51
C GLU A 178 -1.16 -12.19 6.56
N PHE A 179 -1.56 -11.72 5.38
CA PHE A 179 -0.63 -11.04 4.46
C PHE A 179 -0.02 -9.80 5.11
N TRP A 180 -0.82 -9.05 5.86
CA TRP A 180 -0.38 -7.82 6.52
C TRP A 180 0.54 -8.10 7.72
N ASP A 181 0.46 -9.28 8.34
CA ASP A 181 1.37 -9.68 9.40
C ASP A 181 2.79 -9.93 8.88
N VAL A 182 2.92 -10.28 7.60
CA VAL A 182 4.22 -10.51 6.94
C VAL A 182 4.71 -9.25 6.23
N ILE A 183 3.82 -8.49 5.60
CA ILE A 183 4.16 -7.27 4.86
C ILE A 183 4.57 -6.14 5.82
N ALA A 184 3.82 -5.91 6.91
CA ALA A 184 4.06 -4.75 7.76
C ALA A 184 5.47 -4.75 8.40
N PRO A 185 5.99 -5.87 8.96
CA PRO A 185 7.35 -5.90 9.48
C PRO A 185 8.41 -5.60 8.40
N LYS A 186 8.25 -6.06 7.16
CA LYS A 186 9.20 -5.77 6.06
C LYS A 186 9.21 -4.28 5.72
N VAL A 187 8.04 -3.65 5.67
CA VAL A 187 7.91 -2.21 5.37
C VAL A 187 8.49 -1.35 6.50
N ILE A 188 8.21 -1.72 7.75
CA ILE A 188 8.56 -0.95 8.95
C ILE A 188 10.03 -1.15 9.32
N ASN A 189 10.49 -2.39 9.38
CA ASN A 189 11.83 -2.75 9.88
C ASN A 189 12.86 -2.81 8.76
N ASP A 190 12.53 -3.49 7.66
CA ASP A 190 13.47 -3.73 6.55
C ASP A 190 13.44 -2.61 5.51
N LYS A 191 12.54 -1.63 5.70
CA LYS A 191 12.32 -0.48 4.82
C LYS A 191 11.95 -0.85 3.38
N THR A 192 11.41 -2.05 3.14
CA THR A 192 10.84 -2.44 1.84
C THR A 192 9.80 -1.41 1.38
N ALA A 193 9.83 -1.02 0.11
CA ALA A 193 8.78 -0.18 -0.47
C ALA A 193 7.51 -1.00 -0.70
N LEU A 194 6.36 -0.31 -0.67
CA LEU A 194 5.06 -0.95 -0.84
C LEU A 194 4.14 -0.05 -1.68
N ILE A 195 3.48 -0.63 -2.66
CA ILE A 195 2.31 -0.01 -3.31
C ILE A 195 1.11 -0.91 -3.08
N VAL A 196 0.05 -0.35 -2.52
CA VAL A 196 -1.22 -1.05 -2.28
C VAL A 196 -2.29 -0.37 -3.10
N GLU A 197 -2.88 -1.10 -4.04
CA GLU A 197 -4.22 -0.82 -4.52
C GLU A 197 -5.19 -1.76 -3.80
N MET A 198 -6.07 -1.16 -3.00
CA MET A 198 -7.11 -1.88 -2.29
C MET A 198 -8.28 -0.94 -2.01
N TRP A 199 -9.35 -1.11 -2.79
CA TRP A 199 -10.54 -0.25 -2.76
C TRP A 199 -11.65 -0.78 -1.83
N TYR A 200 -11.28 -1.69 -0.93
CA TYR A 200 -12.17 -2.36 0.03
C TYR A 200 -11.66 -2.29 1.47
N LEU A 201 -10.90 -1.25 1.83
CA LEU A 201 -10.52 -0.95 3.21
C LEU A 201 -11.70 -0.99 4.18
N SER A 202 -12.91 -0.62 3.78
CA SER A 202 -14.11 -0.73 4.63
C SER A 202 -14.31 -2.13 5.22
N ASP A 203 -13.86 -3.16 4.51
CA ASP A 203 -14.02 -4.56 4.90
C ASP A 203 -12.86 -5.04 5.80
N THR A 204 -11.71 -4.36 5.78
CA THR A 204 -10.49 -4.80 6.50
C THR A 204 -9.92 -3.77 7.49
N ALA A 205 -10.45 -2.55 7.56
CA ALA A 205 -9.85 -1.40 8.25
C ALA A 205 -9.66 -1.59 9.76
N ASN A 206 -10.49 -2.39 10.40
CA ASN A 206 -10.39 -2.71 11.83
C ASN A 206 -9.65 -4.03 12.09
N GLY A 207 -9.09 -4.64 11.05
CA GLY A 207 -8.39 -5.92 11.09
C GLY A 207 -6.88 -5.77 11.12
N ARG A 208 -6.17 -6.83 10.68
CA ARG A 208 -4.71 -6.90 10.78
C ARG A 208 -3.96 -5.88 9.91
N ILE A 209 -4.60 -5.30 8.89
CA ILE A 209 -4.00 -4.21 8.09
C ILE A 209 -3.65 -2.96 8.93
N MET A 210 -4.26 -2.81 10.11
CA MET A 210 -3.91 -1.75 11.06
C MET A 210 -2.44 -1.78 11.49
N SER A 211 -1.78 -2.94 11.43
CA SER A 211 -0.33 -3.06 11.68
C SER A 211 0.50 -2.20 10.71
N LEU A 212 -0.07 -1.86 9.55
CA LEU A 212 0.53 -1.01 8.53
C LEU A 212 -0.13 0.37 8.45
N THR A 213 -1.46 0.47 8.45
CA THR A 213 -2.15 1.76 8.26
C THR A 213 -2.00 2.70 9.46
N ALA A 214 -1.95 2.17 10.69
CA ALA A 214 -1.78 3.01 11.87
C ALA A 214 -0.36 3.64 11.93
N PRO A 215 0.75 2.90 11.74
CA PRO A 215 2.07 3.53 11.63
C PRO A 215 2.25 4.39 10.37
N CYS A 216 1.56 4.06 9.27
CA CYS A 216 1.48 4.92 8.08
C CYS A 216 0.79 6.25 8.40
N GLY A 217 -0.07 6.31 9.42
CA GLY A 217 -0.78 7.54 9.82
C GLY A 217 -2.02 7.84 8.98
N ILE A 218 -2.65 6.79 8.43
CA ILE A 218 -3.92 6.86 7.70
C ILE A 218 -4.97 6.00 8.39
N ALA A 219 -6.24 6.38 8.26
CA ALA A 219 -7.37 5.61 8.76
C ALA A 219 -8.50 5.59 7.74
N PHE A 220 -9.26 4.50 7.73
CA PHE A 220 -10.53 4.46 7.02
C PHE A 220 -11.45 5.58 7.54
N GLN A 221 -12.14 6.23 6.61
CA GLN A 221 -13.09 7.29 6.90
C GLN A 221 -14.51 6.85 6.54
N ALA A 222 -14.75 6.47 5.29
CA ALA A 222 -16.08 6.15 4.78
C ALA A 222 -16.01 5.36 3.48
N VAL A 223 -17.04 4.57 3.21
CA VAL A 223 -17.26 3.98 1.88
C VAL A 223 -17.57 5.08 0.88
N ARG A 224 -16.87 5.09 -0.26
CA ARG A 224 -17.19 5.95 -1.41
C ARG A 224 -18.21 5.20 -2.27
N LYS A 225 -19.44 5.71 -2.32
CA LYS A 225 -20.56 5.01 -2.99
C LYS A 225 -20.40 4.94 -4.50
N ASP A 226 -20.05 6.06 -5.11
CA ASP A 226 -20.01 6.20 -6.56
C ASP A 226 -18.58 6.37 -7.04
N VAL A 227 -18.29 5.82 -8.21
CA VAL A 227 -17.08 6.18 -8.96
C VAL A 227 -17.30 7.58 -9.54
N ASP A 228 -16.43 8.51 -9.18
CA ASP A 228 -16.44 9.90 -9.64
C ASP A 228 -15.01 10.43 -9.92
N SER A 229 -14.90 11.74 -10.17
CA SER A 229 -13.62 12.38 -10.42
C SER A 229 -12.72 12.36 -9.18
N ILE A 230 -11.46 11.97 -9.36
CA ILE A 230 -10.43 12.07 -8.33
C ILE A 230 -9.57 13.28 -8.61
N TYR A 231 -9.43 14.15 -7.61
CA TYR A 231 -8.69 15.39 -7.71
C TYR A 231 -7.30 15.26 -7.10
N THR A 232 -6.29 15.68 -7.83
CA THR A 232 -4.93 15.83 -7.31
C THR A 232 -4.91 16.88 -6.20
N LEU A 233 -4.45 16.48 -5.02
CA LEU A 233 -4.36 17.33 -3.84
C LEU A 233 -2.97 17.97 -3.69
N ASP A 234 -1.92 17.27 -4.12
CA ASP A 234 -0.56 17.80 -4.18
C ASP A 234 0.02 17.64 -5.61
N PRO A 235 -0.22 18.63 -6.50
CA PRO A 235 0.22 18.53 -7.89
C PRO A 235 1.73 18.64 -8.08
N LYS A 236 2.48 19.04 -7.05
CA LYS A 236 3.95 19.13 -7.10
C LYS A 236 4.61 17.80 -6.74
N HIS A 237 3.85 16.84 -6.20
CA HIS A 237 4.39 15.55 -5.82
C HIS A 237 4.87 14.75 -7.05
N PRO A 238 6.05 14.09 -7.01
CA PRO A 238 6.60 13.34 -8.15
C PRO A 238 5.65 12.29 -8.73
N VAL A 239 4.77 11.73 -7.90
CA VAL A 239 3.69 10.81 -8.31
C VAL A 239 2.82 11.34 -9.46
N PHE A 240 2.70 12.66 -9.66
CA PHE A 240 1.92 13.24 -10.77
C PHE A 240 2.77 13.83 -11.89
N SER A 241 4.09 13.69 -11.83
CA SER A 241 5.00 14.39 -12.75
C SER A 241 6.24 13.60 -13.18
N THR A 242 6.61 12.50 -12.52
CA THR A 242 7.86 11.78 -12.77
C THR A 242 7.65 10.27 -12.79
N PRO A 243 7.97 9.57 -13.91
CA PRO A 243 8.48 10.11 -15.17
C PRO A 243 7.40 10.74 -16.07
N ASN A 244 6.11 10.52 -15.78
CA ASN A 244 5.01 10.98 -16.62
C ASN A 244 4.27 12.17 -16.03
N SER A 245 3.73 13.02 -16.90
CA SER A 245 2.86 14.14 -16.55
C SER A 245 1.71 14.27 -17.56
N GLY A 246 0.72 15.11 -17.26
CA GLY A 246 -0.38 15.42 -18.18
C GLY A 246 -1.55 14.43 -18.18
N PHE A 247 -1.58 13.47 -17.26
CA PHE A 247 -2.72 12.58 -17.04
C PHE A 247 -3.68 13.13 -15.98
N SER A 248 -4.92 12.62 -15.95
CA SER A 248 -5.95 13.07 -15.01
C SER A 248 -6.91 11.95 -14.63
N LEU A 249 -7.32 11.92 -13.37
CA LEU A 249 -8.28 10.95 -12.83
C LEU A 249 -9.71 11.52 -12.75
N ILE A 250 -10.03 12.54 -13.56
CA ILE A 250 -11.37 13.14 -13.62
C ILE A 250 -12.31 12.44 -14.61
N HIS A 251 -11.76 11.54 -15.44
CA HIS A 251 -12.51 10.77 -16.43
C HIS A 251 -12.60 9.31 -15.97
N TYR A 252 -13.80 8.86 -15.69
CA TYR A 252 -14.07 7.54 -15.14
C TYR A 252 -15.09 6.78 -15.99
N SER A 253 -15.02 5.46 -15.92
CA SER A 253 -15.93 4.49 -16.51
C SER A 253 -16.11 3.38 -15.48
N PRO A 254 -17.13 3.46 -14.61
CA PRO A 254 -17.28 2.53 -13.49
C PRO A 254 -17.34 1.10 -14.01
N PHE A 255 -16.43 0.25 -13.56
CA PHE A 255 -16.49 -1.19 -13.80
C PHE A 255 -17.23 -1.89 -12.66
N TRP A 256 -16.92 -1.49 -11.42
CA TRP A 256 -17.59 -1.97 -10.23
C TRP A 256 -18.79 -1.09 -9.90
N PHE A 257 -19.96 -1.70 -9.70
CA PHE A 257 -21.23 -0.97 -9.53
C PHE A 257 -21.70 -0.86 -8.08
N ASP A 258 -21.01 -1.49 -7.14
CA ASP A 258 -21.47 -1.63 -5.76
C ASP A 258 -20.76 -0.69 -4.77
N LYS A 259 -19.55 -0.22 -5.07
CA LYS A 259 -18.94 0.99 -4.49
C LYS A 259 -17.87 1.57 -5.42
N GLY A 260 -17.46 2.82 -5.22
CA GLY A 260 -16.36 3.49 -5.95
C GLY A 260 -15.03 3.49 -5.19
N GLY A 261 -14.92 2.70 -4.14
CA GLY A 261 -13.75 2.59 -3.27
C GLY A 261 -14.01 3.04 -1.84
N ASP A 262 -12.93 3.43 -1.15
CA ASP A 262 -12.99 3.83 0.26
C ASP A 262 -12.19 5.10 0.51
N TYR A 263 -12.81 6.06 1.18
CA TYR A 263 -12.13 7.27 1.62
C TYR A 263 -11.25 6.98 2.83
N ILE A 264 -10.04 7.54 2.80
CA ILE A 264 -9.11 7.58 3.92
C ILE A 264 -8.90 9.00 4.43
N ARG A 265 -8.55 9.11 5.70
CA ARG A 265 -8.17 10.37 6.37
C ARG A 265 -6.83 10.23 7.06
N LEU A 266 -6.17 11.35 7.29
CA LEU A 266 -4.97 11.40 8.12
C LEU A 266 -5.34 11.25 9.60
N THR A 267 -4.51 10.54 10.36
CA THR A 267 -4.62 10.50 11.82
C THR A 267 -3.95 11.75 12.43
N SER A 268 -4.31 12.08 13.68
CA SER A 268 -3.69 13.22 14.36
C SER A 268 -2.17 12.99 14.51
N GLY A 269 -1.37 14.02 14.22
CA GLY A 269 0.10 13.93 14.25
C GLY A 269 0.72 13.09 13.14
N SER A 270 -0.04 12.68 12.13
CA SER A 270 0.46 11.93 10.97
C SER A 270 1.42 12.75 10.11
N ASN A 271 2.47 12.09 9.61
CA ASN A 271 3.36 12.62 8.57
C ASN A 271 2.98 12.15 7.16
N ALA A 272 1.89 11.38 7.01
CA ALA A 272 1.39 10.98 5.70
C ALA A 272 0.79 12.17 4.95
N ILE A 273 0.78 12.05 3.62
CA ILE A 273 0.25 13.06 2.71
C ILE A 273 -0.86 12.42 1.89
N LEU A 274 -2.04 13.05 1.85
CA LEU A 274 -3.05 12.70 0.85
C LEU A 274 -2.68 13.36 -0.48
N LEU A 275 -2.35 12.53 -1.47
CA LEU A 275 -1.91 12.97 -2.79
C LEU A 275 -3.10 13.25 -3.73
N ALA A 276 -4.19 12.52 -3.56
CA ALA A 276 -5.43 12.73 -4.29
C ALA A 276 -6.66 12.36 -3.45
N GLY A 277 -7.82 12.89 -3.79
CA GLY A 277 -9.06 12.62 -3.07
C GLY A 277 -10.32 13.08 -3.81
N GLY A 278 -11.49 12.84 -3.20
CA GLY A 278 -12.80 13.19 -3.78
C GLY A 278 -13.11 14.70 -3.73
N HIS A 279 -12.34 15.48 -2.96
CA HIS A 279 -12.58 16.91 -2.79
C HIS A 279 -11.28 17.71 -2.86
N ILE A 280 -11.16 18.59 -3.86
CA ILE A 280 -9.93 19.34 -4.17
C ILE A 280 -9.37 20.18 -3.00
N LYS A 281 -10.26 20.64 -2.09
CA LYS A 281 -9.90 21.48 -0.93
C LYS A 281 -9.65 20.69 0.35
N GLU A 282 -10.00 19.41 0.40
CA GLU A 282 -9.81 18.57 1.58
C GLU A 282 -8.43 17.92 1.53
N LYS A 283 -7.51 18.34 2.41
CA LYS A 283 -6.12 17.86 2.42
C LYS A 283 -5.85 16.81 3.49
N SER A 284 -6.79 16.58 4.40
CA SER A 284 -6.66 15.65 5.54
C SER A 284 -7.76 14.60 5.60
N SER A 285 -8.76 14.67 4.72
CA SER A 285 -9.89 13.76 4.65
C SER A 285 -10.32 13.51 3.21
N TYR A 286 -11.14 12.48 2.99
CA TYR A 286 -11.63 12.06 1.68
C TYR A 286 -10.51 11.75 0.67
N GLY A 287 -9.39 11.26 1.18
CA GLY A 287 -8.26 10.81 0.37
C GLY A 287 -8.57 9.50 -0.35
N LEU A 288 -7.96 9.34 -1.52
CA LEU A 288 -8.02 8.15 -2.37
C LEU A 288 -6.63 7.69 -2.80
N ILE A 289 -5.63 8.58 -2.70
CA ILE A 289 -4.21 8.26 -2.79
C ILE A 289 -3.52 8.85 -1.57
N ALA A 290 -2.79 8.06 -0.81
CA ALA A 290 -1.93 8.53 0.27
C ALA A 290 -0.50 8.01 0.10
N THR A 291 0.45 8.77 0.63
CA THR A 291 1.85 8.34 0.76
C THR A 291 2.34 8.51 2.19
N CYS A 292 3.18 7.58 2.64
CA CYS A 292 3.73 7.55 4.00
C CYS A 292 5.11 6.86 4.03
N PHE A 293 5.70 6.74 5.22
CA PHE A 293 7.07 6.22 5.39
C PHE A 293 8.09 6.91 4.47
N ASP A 294 8.08 8.25 4.51
CA ASP A 294 8.97 9.11 3.71
C ASP A 294 8.84 8.89 2.19
N GLY A 295 7.67 8.44 1.75
CA GLY A 295 7.35 8.22 0.34
C GLY A 295 7.61 6.80 -0.17
N ARG A 296 8.03 5.87 0.69
CA ARG A 296 8.23 4.45 0.35
C ARG A 296 6.94 3.67 0.19
N VAL A 297 5.84 4.18 0.74
CA VAL A 297 4.54 3.50 0.72
C VAL A 297 3.50 4.36 0.05
N ILE A 298 2.77 3.79 -0.92
CA ILE A 298 1.60 4.41 -1.54
C ILE A 298 0.38 3.52 -1.30
N PHE A 299 -0.72 4.13 -0.87
CA PHE A 299 -2.05 3.52 -0.79
C PHE A 299 -2.96 4.16 -1.82
N GLN A 300 -3.53 3.35 -2.70
CA GLN A 300 -4.60 3.67 -3.64
C GLN A 300 -5.87 2.93 -3.20
N THR A 301 -6.97 3.65 -3.00
CA THR A 301 -8.21 3.09 -2.45
C THR A 301 -9.40 3.18 -3.41
N PHE A 302 -9.09 3.18 -4.71
CA PHE A 302 -10.01 3.08 -5.84
C PHE A 302 -9.48 2.02 -6.83
N SER A 303 -10.36 1.48 -7.67
CA SER A 303 -10.00 0.48 -8.69
C SER A 303 -9.37 1.16 -9.91
N ASN A 304 -8.27 0.59 -10.40
CA ASN A 304 -7.67 0.97 -11.68
C ASN A 304 -8.70 0.95 -12.81
N HIS A 305 -9.52 -0.10 -12.85
CA HIS A 305 -10.44 -0.38 -13.95
C HIS A 305 -11.64 0.55 -14.04
N ASP A 306 -11.80 1.44 -13.06
CA ASP A 306 -12.77 2.53 -13.11
C ASP A 306 -12.27 3.74 -13.93
N TYR A 307 -11.00 3.75 -14.36
CA TYR A 307 -10.37 4.89 -15.03
C TYR A 307 -9.71 4.50 -16.35
N ARG A 308 -9.30 5.51 -17.13
CA ARG A 308 -8.61 5.28 -18.40
C ARG A 308 -7.29 4.57 -18.16
N ARG A 309 -7.12 3.41 -18.82
CA ARG A 309 -5.92 2.59 -18.73
C ARG A 309 -4.62 3.36 -18.93
N SER A 310 -4.54 4.25 -19.93
CA SER A 310 -3.32 5.04 -20.16
C SER A 310 -2.96 5.96 -19.00
N ASP A 311 -3.96 6.56 -18.35
CA ASP A 311 -3.78 7.47 -17.22
C ASP A 311 -3.33 6.69 -15.97
N ILE A 312 -3.95 5.53 -15.74
CA ILE A 312 -3.56 4.61 -14.67
C ILE A 312 -2.16 4.05 -14.87
N GLN A 313 -1.81 3.61 -16.08
CA GLN A 313 -0.46 3.10 -16.34
C GLN A 313 0.60 4.19 -16.15
N MET A 314 0.35 5.44 -16.57
CA MET A 314 1.25 6.57 -16.28
C MET A 314 1.38 6.83 -14.77
N LEU A 315 0.27 6.77 -14.03
CA LEU A 315 0.28 6.90 -12.57
C LEU A 315 1.08 5.77 -11.90
N TRP A 316 0.92 4.52 -12.33
CA TRP A 316 1.67 3.39 -11.80
C TRP A 316 3.16 3.47 -12.10
N GLN A 317 3.56 3.92 -13.30
CA GLN A 317 4.98 4.19 -13.58
C GLN A 317 5.55 5.20 -12.59
N ASN A 318 4.78 6.26 -12.28
CA ASN A 318 5.19 7.25 -11.30
C ASN A 318 5.22 6.70 -9.87
N TYR A 319 4.26 5.85 -9.48
CA TYR A 319 4.28 5.16 -8.19
C TYR A 319 5.53 4.30 -8.03
N ILE A 320 5.83 3.46 -9.01
CA ILE A 320 6.96 2.52 -9.00
C ILE A 320 8.27 3.29 -8.94
N THR A 321 8.46 4.30 -9.79
CA THR A 321 9.67 5.14 -9.79
C THR A 321 9.85 5.85 -8.46
N ASN A 322 8.80 6.51 -7.93
CA ASN A 322 8.88 7.24 -6.68
C ASN A 322 9.21 6.31 -5.50
N THR A 323 8.48 5.20 -5.35
CA THR A 323 8.63 4.31 -4.20
C THR A 323 9.98 3.57 -4.20
N LEU A 324 10.46 3.11 -5.37
CA LEU A 324 11.80 2.54 -5.48
C LEU A 324 12.89 3.57 -5.18
N GLN A 325 12.77 4.78 -5.72
CA GLN A 325 13.71 5.86 -5.37
C GLN A 325 13.75 6.10 -3.86
N LYS A 326 12.59 6.18 -3.20
CA LYS A 326 12.53 6.37 -1.74
C LYS A 326 13.05 5.18 -0.94
N HIS A 327 12.85 3.97 -1.42
CA HIS A 327 13.46 2.78 -0.82
C HIS A 327 14.99 2.85 -0.89
N PHE A 328 15.52 3.16 -2.06
CA PHE A 328 16.95 3.29 -2.34
C PHE A 328 17.64 4.46 -1.64
N GLU A 329 16.91 5.51 -1.29
CA GLU A 329 17.37 6.60 -0.41
C GLU A 329 17.42 6.14 1.07
N ALA A 330 16.50 5.26 1.48
CA ALA A 330 16.38 4.80 2.86
C ALA A 330 17.27 3.58 3.18
N VAL A 331 17.66 2.82 2.16
CA VAL A 331 18.56 1.64 2.20
C VAL A 331 19.65 1.85 1.12
N PRO A 332 20.74 2.57 1.45
CA PRO A 332 21.78 2.95 0.49
C PRO A 332 22.55 1.76 -0.09
#